data_AF-A0ABD2XEX2-F1
#
_entry.id   AF-A0ABD2XEX2-F1
#
_cell.length_a   1.000
_cell.length_b   1.000
_cell.length_c   1.000
_cell.angle_alpha   90.00
_cell.angle_beta   90.00
_cell.angle_gamma   90.00
#
_symmetry.space_group_name_H-M   'P 1'
#
loop_
_entity.id
_entity.type
_entity.pdbx_description
1 polymer ?
#
loop_
_entity_poly.entity_id
_entity_poly.type
_entity_poly.pdbx_seq_one_letter_code
_entity_poly.pdbx_strand_id
1 'polypeptide(L)'
;MWASWKSAFAATPFVAKTLLNATPNLFPQQTRTTIILERVYPIRLHKKGSGERRMEKKDFIYKRVDKDKKKQAPLSIILTQYVEGVGEKGDKVNMKRQKAYTHFLLPGLAVYASPENMKKYYIEQDDQKTNSSLYAPNTVKVLSRCCLIVNLSVDNPWTIEKWHVRANFRKMNVFVTDDAITLPEKPISGPNLDYEGKEFYITLTINKTETVKVRCKIHHDTFIYSKELPLVPEYWKIPGKAIFEEDQEILDSLPRPKWEDTMTVKD
;
A
#
# COMPACT_ATOMS: atom_id res chain seq x y z
N MET A 1 15.35 -24.62 42.33
CA MET A 1 16.00 -23.88 41.23
C MET A 1 14.91 -23.31 40.34
N TRP A 2 14.74 -22.00 40.33
CA TRP A 2 13.83 -21.31 39.41
C TRP A 2 14.49 -21.17 38.04
N ALA A 3 13.79 -21.55 36.98
CA ALA A 3 14.13 -21.16 35.62
C ALA A 3 12.90 -20.53 34.98
N SER A 4 12.95 -19.21 34.93
CA SER A 4 12.08 -18.32 34.18
C SER A 4 12.35 -18.49 32.69
N TRP A 5 11.32 -18.76 31.90
CA TRP A 5 11.33 -18.52 30.46
C TRP A 5 10.35 -17.40 30.11
N LYS A 6 10.88 -16.18 30.17
CA LYS A 6 10.40 -15.05 29.37
C LYS A 6 11.23 -15.03 28.09
N SER A 7 10.63 -15.40 26.97
CA SER A 7 11.09 -15.03 25.62
C SER A 7 9.84 -14.79 24.79
N ALA A 8 9.40 -13.53 24.73
CA ALA A 8 9.73 -12.62 23.63
C ALA A 8 9.14 -13.09 22.28
N PHE A 9 7.80 -13.18 22.20
CA PHE A 9 7.09 -13.04 20.93
C PHE A 9 7.16 -11.58 20.49
N ALA A 10 8.24 -11.20 19.81
CA ALA A 10 8.26 -10.01 18.97
C ALA A 10 7.58 -10.36 17.64
N ALA A 11 6.26 -10.48 17.67
CA ALA A 11 5.46 -10.57 16.45
C ALA A 11 5.39 -9.17 15.83
N THR A 12 5.97 -9.01 14.65
CA THR A 12 5.68 -7.89 13.77
C THR A 12 4.16 -7.73 13.63
N PRO A 13 3.61 -6.50 13.56
CA PRO A 13 2.18 -6.32 13.38
C PRO A 13 1.84 -6.64 11.92
N PHE A 14 1.83 -7.92 11.57
CA PHE A 14 0.96 -8.38 10.51
C PHE A 14 -0.43 -7.96 10.96
N VAL A 15 -1.03 -6.99 10.26
CA VAL A 15 -2.43 -6.62 10.43
C VAL A 15 -3.21 -7.87 10.06
N ALA A 16 -3.36 -8.77 11.04
CA ALA A 16 -4.19 -9.93 10.95
C ALA A 16 -5.55 -9.37 10.58
N LYS A 17 -5.98 -9.64 9.35
CA LYS A 17 -7.37 -9.43 8.96
C LYS A 17 -8.18 -10.07 10.09
N THR A 18 -8.83 -9.25 10.89
CA THR A 18 -9.62 -9.67 12.04
C THR A 18 -10.47 -10.87 11.62
N LEU A 19 -10.61 -11.89 12.46
CA LEU A 19 -11.33 -13.14 12.13
C LEU A 19 -12.74 -12.88 11.55
N LEU A 20 -13.33 -11.72 11.84
CA LEU A 20 -14.56 -11.20 11.26
C LEU A 20 -14.54 -10.95 9.74
N ASN A 21 -13.37 -10.78 9.13
CA ASN A 21 -13.20 -10.63 7.67
C ASN A 21 -12.99 -11.97 6.95
N ALA A 22 -12.70 -13.04 7.69
CA ALA A 22 -12.40 -14.37 7.14
C ALA A 22 -13.61 -15.32 7.18
N THR A 23 -14.69 -14.95 7.86
CA THR A 23 -15.92 -15.73 7.83
C THR A 23 -16.67 -15.47 6.51
N PRO A 24 -16.93 -16.50 5.68
CA PRO A 24 -18.00 -16.39 4.69
C PRO A 24 -19.27 -16.04 5.46
N ASN A 25 -20.11 -15.15 4.93
CA ASN A 25 -21.36 -14.71 5.56
C ASN A 25 -22.26 -15.92 5.91
N LEU A 26 -22.07 -16.52 7.08
CA LEU A 26 -22.82 -17.69 7.57
C LEU A 26 -24.21 -17.32 8.09
N PHE A 27 -24.53 -16.02 8.11
CA PHE A 27 -25.88 -15.53 8.31
C PHE A 27 -26.25 -14.65 7.12
N PRO A 28 -27.41 -14.85 6.47
CA PRO A 28 -27.96 -13.83 5.59
C PRO A 28 -28.28 -12.62 6.46
N GLN A 29 -27.31 -11.71 6.60
CA GLN A 29 -27.52 -10.49 7.32
C GLN A 29 -28.59 -9.72 6.55
N GLN A 30 -29.78 -9.66 7.15
CA GLN A 30 -30.92 -8.92 6.63
C GLN A 30 -30.42 -7.56 6.15
N THR A 31 -30.56 -7.27 4.86
CA THR A 31 -30.18 -5.97 4.32
C THR A 31 -31.06 -4.93 5.01
N ARG A 32 -30.50 -4.20 6.00
CA ARG A 32 -31.20 -3.19 6.79
C ARG A 32 -31.44 -1.94 5.94
N THR A 33 -32.37 -2.04 5.00
CA THR A 33 -32.82 -0.90 4.20
C THR A 33 -34.05 -0.30 4.83
N THR A 34 -33.97 0.98 5.21
CA THR A 34 -35.13 1.74 5.67
C THR A 34 -35.95 2.16 4.44
N ILE A 35 -37.24 1.82 4.43
CA ILE A 35 -38.18 2.26 3.40
C ILE A 35 -39.13 3.26 4.04
N ILE A 36 -39.09 4.51 3.60
CA ILE A 36 -40.02 5.53 4.07
C ILE A 36 -41.33 5.38 3.30
N LEU A 37 -42.40 5.18 4.07
CA LEU A 37 -43.75 4.95 3.60
C LEU A 37 -44.67 6.05 4.12
N GLU A 38 -45.59 6.48 3.29
CA GLU A 38 -46.69 7.38 3.66
C GLU A 38 -48.01 6.61 3.56
N ARG A 39 -48.92 6.85 4.49
CA ARG A 39 -50.25 6.23 4.44
C ARG A 39 -51.05 6.85 3.32
N VAL A 40 -51.70 6.02 2.51
CA VAL A 40 -52.57 6.51 1.42
C VAL A 40 -53.81 7.19 1.99
N TYR A 41 -54.33 6.66 3.10
CA TYR A 41 -55.50 7.21 3.78
C TYR A 41 -55.06 7.90 5.08
N PRO A 42 -55.50 9.15 5.34
CA PRO A 42 -55.16 9.85 6.56
C PRO A 42 -55.82 9.20 7.77
N ILE A 43 -55.08 9.12 8.87
CA ILE A 43 -55.60 8.60 10.14
C ILE A 43 -56.60 9.61 10.71
N ARG A 44 -57.74 9.11 11.18
CA ARG A 44 -58.73 9.94 11.88
C ARG A 44 -58.16 10.38 13.23
N LEU A 45 -58.15 11.69 13.49
CA LEU A 45 -57.65 12.23 14.74
C LEU A 45 -58.49 11.80 15.94
N HIS A 46 -57.83 11.49 17.05
CA HIS A 46 -58.46 11.23 18.33
C HIS A 46 -58.74 12.53 19.09
N LYS A 47 -59.75 12.49 19.96
CA LYS A 47 -59.96 13.56 20.93
C LYS A 47 -58.80 13.50 21.93
N LYS A 48 -58.30 14.65 22.35
CA LYS A 48 -57.20 14.72 23.33
C LYS A 48 -57.61 14.01 24.62
N GLY A 49 -56.83 13.03 25.05
CA GLY A 49 -57.10 12.23 26.26
C GLY A 49 -58.10 11.09 26.08
N SER A 50 -58.66 10.86 24.88
CA SER A 50 -59.41 9.63 24.61
C SER A 50 -58.45 8.46 24.37
N GLY A 51 -58.85 7.25 24.77
CA GLY A 51 -58.09 6.03 24.52
C GLY A 51 -57.80 5.78 23.03
N GLU A 52 -56.76 5.00 22.77
CA GLU A 52 -56.34 4.64 21.42
C GLU A 52 -57.48 3.89 20.69
N ARG A 53 -57.83 4.35 19.49
CA ARG A 53 -58.76 3.58 18.64
C ARG A 53 -58.00 2.49 17.93
N ARG A 54 -58.69 1.37 17.72
CA ARG A 54 -58.23 0.32 16.83
C ARG A 54 -58.12 0.83 15.38
N MET A 55 -56.95 0.65 14.78
CA MET A 55 -56.70 0.98 13.38
C MET A 55 -57.53 0.10 12.44
N GLU A 56 -58.07 0.69 11.38
CA GLU A 56 -58.82 -0.02 10.35
C GLU A 56 -57.89 -0.60 9.28
N LYS A 57 -58.36 -1.59 8.50
CA LYS A 57 -57.56 -2.22 7.44
C LYS A 57 -57.01 -1.21 6.42
N LYS A 58 -57.79 -0.17 6.10
CA LYS A 58 -57.39 0.89 5.17
C LYS A 58 -56.18 1.71 5.66
N ASP A 59 -55.99 1.78 6.98
CA ASP A 59 -54.91 2.58 7.57
C ASP A 59 -53.53 1.93 7.40
N PHE A 60 -53.49 0.64 7.05
CA PHE A 60 -52.29 -0.13 6.76
C PHE A 60 -51.92 -0.15 5.26
N ILE A 61 -52.59 0.68 4.46
CA ILE A 61 -52.26 0.84 3.04
C ILE A 61 -51.24 1.97 2.90
N TYR A 62 -50.05 1.61 2.41
CA TYR A 62 -48.91 2.51 2.30
C TYR A 62 -48.49 2.74 0.86
N LYS A 63 -48.04 3.96 0.59
CA LYS A 63 -47.37 4.37 -0.64
C LYS A 63 -45.91 4.70 -0.32
N ARG A 64 -44.99 4.23 -1.17
CA ARG A 64 -43.57 4.53 -1.03
C ARG A 64 -43.29 5.99 -1.39
N VAL A 65 -42.71 6.74 -0.45
CA VAL A 65 -42.32 8.15 -0.65
C VAL A 65 -40.92 8.23 -1.22
N ASP A 66 -39.99 7.51 -0.60
CA ASP A 66 -38.59 7.50 -1.01
C ASP A 66 -38.40 6.62 -2.26
N LYS A 67 -38.12 7.29 -3.37
CA LYS A 67 -37.87 6.64 -4.66
C LYS A 67 -36.41 6.20 -4.80
N ASP A 68 -35.46 6.94 -4.22
CA ASP A 68 -34.02 6.75 -4.48
C ASP A 68 -33.17 6.50 -3.24
N LYS A 69 -32.18 5.61 -3.39
CA LYS A 69 -31.15 5.37 -2.38
C LYS A 69 -30.17 6.56 -2.37
N LYS A 70 -30.24 7.41 -1.34
CA LYS A 70 -29.30 8.53 -1.16
C LYS A 70 -27.87 8.00 -0.92
N LYS A 71 -26.88 8.57 -1.61
CA LYS A 71 -25.47 8.29 -1.33
C LYS A 71 -25.14 8.77 0.08
N GLN A 72 -24.52 7.89 0.88
CA GLN A 72 -24.11 8.25 2.23
C GLN A 72 -22.93 9.22 2.17
N ALA A 73 -23.00 10.30 2.95
CA ALA A 73 -21.89 11.22 3.10
C ALA A 73 -20.65 10.51 3.68
N PRO A 74 -19.44 10.90 3.28
CA PRO A 74 -18.20 10.38 3.86
C PRO A 74 -18.17 10.63 5.37
N LEU A 75 -17.43 9.76 6.07
CA LEU A 75 -17.24 9.83 7.51
C LEU A 75 -15.88 10.46 7.81
N SER A 76 -15.88 11.44 8.70
CA SER A 76 -14.68 12.05 9.25
C SER A 76 -14.18 11.25 10.46
N ILE A 77 -12.92 10.85 10.41
CA ILE A 77 -12.21 10.12 11.48
C ILE A 77 -10.88 10.80 11.78
N ILE A 78 -10.34 10.57 12.97
CA ILE A 78 -9.03 11.04 13.42
C ILE A 78 -8.15 9.83 13.67
N LEU A 79 -6.95 9.80 13.11
CA LEU A 79 -6.01 8.68 13.27
C LEU A 79 -5.36 8.72 14.66
N THR A 80 -5.33 7.59 15.35
CA THR A 80 -4.67 7.47 16.67
C THR A 80 -3.20 7.06 16.56
N GLN A 81 -2.81 6.54 15.40
CA GLN A 81 -1.47 6.08 15.06
C GLN A 81 -1.18 6.33 13.58
N TYR A 82 0.10 6.24 13.20
CA TYR A 82 0.50 6.28 11.80
C TYR A 82 -0.11 5.11 11.02
N VAL A 83 -0.69 5.40 9.85
CA VAL A 83 -1.22 4.38 8.94
C VAL A 83 -0.66 4.60 7.54
N GLU A 84 0.04 3.59 7.01
CA GLU A 84 0.69 3.60 5.69
C GLU A 84 -0.29 4.03 4.59
N GLY A 85 0.04 5.13 3.89
CA GLY A 85 -0.73 5.65 2.76
C GLY A 85 -2.06 6.35 3.12
N VAL A 86 -2.36 6.57 4.40
CA VAL A 86 -3.60 7.26 4.85
C VAL A 86 -3.32 8.57 5.58
N GLY A 87 -2.49 8.55 6.62
CA GLY A 87 -2.13 9.75 7.38
C GLY A 87 -1.20 9.46 8.54
N GLU A 88 -0.73 10.53 9.17
CA GLU A 88 -0.01 10.47 10.44
C GLU A 88 -0.98 10.50 11.63
N LYS A 89 -0.43 10.27 12.82
CA LYS A 89 -1.20 10.31 14.06
C LYS A 89 -1.75 11.72 14.29
N GLY A 90 -3.05 11.81 14.55
CA GLY A 90 -3.76 13.07 14.79
C GLY A 90 -4.41 13.69 13.56
N ASP A 91 -4.16 13.14 12.38
CA ASP A 91 -4.74 13.64 11.13
C ASP A 91 -6.25 13.37 11.05
N LYS A 92 -6.98 14.37 10.55
CA LYS A 92 -8.41 14.27 10.24
C LYS A 92 -8.61 13.83 8.80
N VAL A 93 -9.15 12.63 8.60
CA VAL A 93 -9.34 12.01 7.28
C VAL A 93 -10.82 11.78 6.99
N ASN A 94 -11.25 12.11 5.76
CA ASN A 94 -12.60 11.86 5.27
C ASN A 94 -12.63 10.64 4.33
N MET A 95 -13.43 9.63 4.65
CA MET A 95 -13.49 8.38 3.87
C MET A 95 -14.89 7.80 3.74
N LYS A 96 -15.08 6.78 2.89
CA LYS A 96 -16.33 6.01 2.81
C LYS A 96 -16.59 5.29 4.14
N ARG A 97 -17.82 5.40 4.66
CA ARG A 97 -18.27 4.84 5.96
C ARG A 97 -17.86 3.38 6.18
N GLN A 98 -18.12 2.51 5.20
CA GLN A 98 -17.78 1.08 5.31
C GLN A 98 -16.28 0.87 5.49
N LYS A 99 -15.45 1.54 4.67
CA LYS A 99 -13.99 1.45 4.75
C LYS A 99 -13.47 1.99 6.10
N ALA A 100 -13.99 3.13 6.54
CA ALA A 100 -13.66 3.73 7.83
C ALA A 100 -14.00 2.79 9.00
N TYR A 101 -15.18 2.17 8.97
CA TYR A 101 -15.60 1.24 10.01
C TYR A 101 -14.75 -0.02 10.03
N THR A 102 -14.66 -0.74 8.91
CA THR A 102 -14.01 -2.06 8.87
C THR A 102 -12.50 -2.01 9.06
N HIS A 103 -11.82 -1.01 8.49
CA HIS A 103 -10.36 -0.95 8.48
C HIS A 103 -9.75 -0.04 9.54
N PHE A 104 -10.49 0.93 10.10
CA PHE A 104 -9.91 1.93 11.00
C PHE A 104 -10.56 1.94 12.38
N LEU A 105 -11.88 2.08 12.43
CA LEU A 105 -12.59 2.14 13.72
C LEU A 105 -12.63 0.77 14.41
N LEU A 106 -12.94 -0.30 13.67
CA LEU A 106 -13.04 -1.65 14.23
C LEU A 106 -11.69 -2.15 14.79
N PRO A 107 -10.53 -1.95 14.12
CA PRO A 107 -9.23 -2.33 14.68
C PRO A 107 -8.67 -1.29 15.67
N GLY A 108 -9.32 -0.14 15.87
CA GLY A 108 -8.88 0.90 16.80
C GLY A 108 -7.75 1.82 16.29
N LEU A 109 -7.51 1.85 14.97
CA LEU A 109 -6.50 2.73 14.33
C LEU A 109 -6.96 4.19 14.24
N ALA A 110 -8.26 4.42 14.40
CA ALA A 110 -8.86 5.74 14.32
C ALA A 110 -10.06 5.86 15.27
N VAL A 111 -10.45 7.10 15.54
CA VAL A 111 -11.59 7.47 16.37
C VAL A 111 -12.51 8.42 15.58
N TYR A 112 -13.80 8.45 15.91
CA TYR A 112 -14.73 9.40 15.32
C TYR A 112 -14.32 10.85 15.59
N ALA A 113 -14.49 11.71 14.59
CA ALA A 113 -14.27 13.15 14.71
C ALA A 113 -15.42 13.86 15.46
N SER A 114 -15.65 13.49 16.72
CA SER A 114 -16.54 14.21 17.64
C SER A 114 -15.84 15.48 18.17
N PRO A 115 -16.59 16.50 18.65
CA PRO A 115 -15.97 17.73 19.18
C PRO A 115 -15.03 17.47 20.36
N GLU A 116 -15.32 16.45 21.18
CA GLU A 116 -14.46 16.04 22.29
C GLU A 116 -13.18 15.35 21.80
N ASN A 117 -13.30 14.46 20.82
CA ASN A 117 -12.16 13.74 20.25
C ASN A 117 -11.27 14.66 19.42
N MET A 118 -11.83 15.68 18.77
CA MET A 118 -11.06 16.71 18.08
C MET A 118 -10.13 17.41 19.09
N LYS A 119 -10.63 17.86 20.24
CA LYS A 119 -9.77 18.50 21.26
C LYS A 119 -8.68 17.58 21.80
N LYS A 120 -8.93 16.27 21.85
CA LYS A 120 -8.03 15.30 22.47
C LYS A 120 -6.95 14.76 21.52
N TYR A 121 -7.31 14.50 20.27
CA TYR A 121 -6.46 13.74 19.33
C TYR A 121 -6.02 14.55 18.12
N TYR A 122 -6.69 15.66 17.80
CA TYR A 122 -6.29 16.49 16.67
C TYR A 122 -5.00 17.23 17.03
N ILE A 123 -3.96 17.03 16.22
CA ILE A 123 -2.67 17.70 16.35
C ILE A 123 -2.52 18.56 15.10
N GLU A 124 -2.27 19.86 15.27
CA GLU A 124 -1.94 20.74 14.14
C GLU A 124 -0.52 20.41 13.66
N GLN A 125 -0.37 20.21 12.35
CA GLN A 125 0.63 19.35 11.68
C GLN A 125 2.11 19.81 11.70
N ASP A 126 2.53 20.72 12.58
CA ASP A 126 3.80 21.42 12.36
C ASP A 126 5.04 20.75 12.98
N ASP A 127 4.91 19.93 14.03
CA ASP A 127 6.10 19.58 14.83
C ASP A 127 6.59 18.11 14.77
N GLN A 128 5.85 17.17 14.19
CA GLN A 128 6.20 15.73 14.30
C GLN A 128 5.98 14.89 13.03
N LYS A 129 6.27 15.44 11.85
CA LYS A 129 6.25 14.63 10.62
C LYS A 129 7.40 13.63 10.60
N THR A 130 7.06 12.35 10.68
CA THR A 130 8.03 11.25 10.71
C THR A 130 8.56 10.92 9.33
N ASN A 131 7.71 11.02 8.31
CA ASN A 131 8.05 10.73 6.93
C ASN A 131 7.99 12.00 6.09
N SER A 132 8.77 12.05 5.01
CA SER A 132 8.78 13.22 4.11
C SER A 132 7.43 13.47 3.44
N SER A 133 6.72 12.38 3.12
CA SER A 133 5.38 12.43 2.56
C SER A 133 4.58 11.21 2.98
N LEU A 134 3.26 11.30 2.84
CA LEU A 134 2.35 10.21 3.17
C LEU A 134 2.65 8.90 2.42
N TYR A 135 3.13 9.04 1.18
CA TYR A 135 3.38 7.92 0.27
C TYR A 135 4.82 7.43 0.32
N ALA A 136 5.73 8.18 0.94
CA ALA A 136 7.15 7.91 0.92
C ALA A 136 7.51 6.47 1.37
N PRO A 137 7.01 5.94 2.50
CA PRO A 137 7.34 4.57 2.90
C PRO A 137 6.76 3.50 1.96
N ASN A 138 5.62 3.75 1.33
CA ASN A 138 5.09 2.85 0.31
C ASN A 138 5.98 2.88 -0.94
N THR A 139 6.46 4.07 -1.33
CA THR A 139 7.44 4.22 -2.41
C THR A 139 8.75 3.48 -2.09
N VAL A 140 9.27 3.59 -0.86
CA VAL A 140 10.44 2.84 -0.38
C VAL A 140 10.22 1.34 -0.54
N LYS A 141 9.05 0.84 -0.13
CA LYS A 141 8.67 -0.58 -0.21
C LYS A 141 8.49 -1.08 -1.64
N VAL A 142 8.04 -0.23 -2.55
CA VAL A 142 7.91 -0.58 -3.98
C VAL A 142 9.28 -0.61 -4.64
N LEU A 143 10.10 0.42 -4.40
CA LEU A 143 11.45 0.53 -4.97
C LEU A 143 12.41 -0.53 -4.44
N SER A 144 12.33 -0.91 -3.16
CA SER A 144 13.17 -1.97 -2.59
C SER A 144 12.93 -3.34 -3.22
N ARG A 145 11.71 -3.56 -3.73
CA ARG A 145 11.29 -4.79 -4.41
C ARG A 145 11.47 -4.73 -5.93
N CYS A 146 11.92 -3.59 -6.43
CA CYS A 146 12.15 -3.35 -7.84
C CYS A 146 13.52 -3.93 -8.24
N CYS A 147 13.56 -4.63 -9.38
CA CYS A 147 14.81 -4.99 -10.05
C CYS A 147 14.96 -4.10 -11.28
N LEU A 148 15.87 -3.14 -11.22
CA LEU A 148 16.17 -2.26 -12.33
C LEU A 148 17.06 -2.99 -13.33
N ILE A 149 16.63 -3.06 -14.59
CA ILE A 149 17.49 -3.60 -15.64
C ILE A 149 18.21 -2.43 -16.29
N VAL A 150 19.54 -2.46 -16.20
CA VAL A 150 20.40 -1.48 -16.83
C VAL A 150 20.82 -2.02 -18.18
N ASN A 151 20.16 -1.53 -19.23
CA ASN A 151 20.49 -1.87 -20.61
C ASN A 151 21.72 -1.05 -21.05
N LEU A 152 22.77 -1.73 -21.47
CA LEU A 152 24.06 -1.15 -21.84
C LEU A 152 24.53 -1.73 -23.18
N SER A 153 25.35 -1.01 -23.94
CA SER A 153 25.79 -1.49 -25.24
C SER A 153 26.83 -2.62 -25.14
N VAL A 154 26.75 -3.61 -26.02
CA VAL A 154 27.85 -4.59 -26.24
C VAL A 154 29.03 -3.94 -26.98
N ASP A 155 28.74 -3.08 -27.96
CA ASP A 155 29.75 -2.62 -28.93
C ASP A 155 30.59 -1.46 -28.44
N ASN A 156 29.99 -0.54 -27.68
CA ASN A 156 30.67 0.65 -27.19
C ASN A 156 31.09 0.46 -25.73
N PRO A 157 32.31 0.85 -25.34
CA PRO A 157 32.70 0.86 -23.95
C PRO A 157 31.86 1.87 -23.17
N TRP A 158 31.49 1.50 -21.96
CA TRP A 158 30.63 2.31 -21.10
C TRP A 158 31.12 2.26 -19.66
N THR A 159 30.84 3.33 -18.94
CA THR A 159 31.01 3.47 -17.49
C THR A 159 29.67 3.84 -16.90
N ILE A 160 29.20 3.11 -15.89
CA ILE A 160 27.89 3.39 -15.30
C ILE A 160 27.91 4.78 -14.65
N GLU A 161 27.08 5.65 -15.20
CA GLU A 161 26.83 7.01 -14.71
C GLU A 161 25.36 7.17 -14.32
N LYS A 162 25.05 8.27 -13.61
CA LYS A 162 23.70 8.55 -13.12
C LYS A 162 22.65 8.60 -14.24
N TRP A 163 23.01 9.08 -15.43
CA TRP A 163 22.07 9.17 -16.55
C TRP A 163 21.68 7.79 -17.11
N HIS A 164 22.57 6.79 -17.06
CA HIS A 164 22.25 5.41 -17.48
C HIS A 164 21.15 4.84 -16.59
N VAL A 165 21.27 5.08 -15.28
CA VAL A 165 20.31 4.65 -14.27
C VAL A 165 18.98 5.39 -14.43
N ARG A 166 19.01 6.72 -14.61
CA ARG A 166 17.83 7.54 -14.90
C ARG A 166 17.08 7.05 -16.14
N ALA A 167 17.78 6.80 -17.25
CA ALA A 167 17.17 6.38 -18.50
C ALA A 167 16.45 5.03 -18.35
N ASN A 168 17.03 4.09 -17.60
CA ASN A 168 16.41 2.80 -17.34
C ASN A 168 15.25 2.91 -16.34
N PHE A 169 15.31 3.78 -15.33
CA PHE A 169 14.14 4.06 -14.48
C PHE A 169 12.96 4.63 -15.27
N ARG A 170 13.24 5.48 -16.27
CA ARG A 170 12.21 5.98 -17.18
C ARG A 170 11.56 4.85 -17.99
N LYS A 171 12.33 3.84 -18.43
CA LYS A 171 11.76 2.62 -19.06
C LYS A 171 10.83 1.86 -18.10
N MET A 172 11.10 1.90 -16.80
CA MET A 172 10.24 1.32 -15.74
C MET A 172 9.08 2.23 -15.30
N ASN A 173 8.83 3.34 -16.00
CA ASN A 173 7.83 4.36 -15.63
C ASN A 173 8.05 5.02 -14.26
N VAL A 174 9.29 5.07 -13.78
CA VAL A 174 9.68 5.80 -12.57
C VAL A 174 10.52 7.00 -12.97
N PHE A 175 10.10 8.20 -12.53
CA PHE A 175 10.84 9.42 -12.79
C PHE A 175 11.83 9.71 -11.64
N VAL A 176 13.12 9.82 -11.96
CA VAL A 176 14.20 10.01 -10.97
C VAL A 176 15.15 11.12 -11.44
N THR A 177 15.52 12.03 -10.53
CA THR A 177 16.52 13.09 -10.77
C THR A 177 17.94 12.59 -10.48
N ASP A 178 18.98 13.25 -11.00
CA ASP A 178 20.38 12.77 -10.80
C ASP A 178 20.83 12.98 -9.34
N ASP A 179 20.28 13.99 -8.68
CA ASP A 179 20.59 14.32 -7.29
C ASP A 179 20.10 13.23 -6.32
N ALA A 180 19.06 12.50 -6.72
CA ALA A 180 18.50 11.41 -5.94
C ALA A 180 19.29 10.10 -6.08
N ILE A 181 20.18 9.98 -7.07
CA ILE A 181 20.90 8.75 -7.38
C ILE A 181 22.31 8.79 -6.77
N THR A 182 22.62 7.79 -5.96
CA THR A 182 23.96 7.53 -5.43
C THR A 182 24.46 6.18 -5.94
N LEU A 183 25.56 6.23 -6.69
CA LEU A 183 26.19 5.07 -7.33
C LEU A 183 27.14 4.37 -6.33
N PRO A 184 27.46 3.08 -6.55
CA PRO A 184 28.52 2.41 -5.78
C PRO A 184 29.87 3.09 -6.01
N GLU A 185 30.76 3.03 -5.02
CA GLU A 185 32.08 3.68 -5.06
C GLU A 185 33.00 3.09 -6.15
N LYS A 186 32.86 1.79 -6.43
CA LYS A 186 33.63 1.09 -7.45
C LYS A 186 33.00 1.32 -8.82
N PRO A 187 33.68 1.97 -9.78
CA PRO A 187 33.15 2.18 -11.11
C PRO A 187 33.00 0.84 -11.83
N ILE A 188 31.82 0.59 -12.39
CA ILE A 188 31.54 -0.58 -13.21
C ILE A 188 31.71 -0.16 -14.67
N SER A 189 32.71 -0.74 -15.32
CA SER A 189 33.05 -0.48 -16.71
C SER A 189 32.86 -1.74 -17.56
N GLY A 190 32.24 -1.57 -18.72
CA GLY A 190 32.12 -2.60 -19.76
C GLY A 190 32.85 -2.19 -21.04
N PRO A 191 32.85 -3.03 -22.08
CA PRO A 191 31.90 -4.11 -22.35
C PRO A 191 32.52 -5.48 -22.04
N ASN A 192 32.21 -6.04 -20.88
CA ASN A 192 32.60 -7.40 -20.49
C ASN A 192 31.34 -8.26 -20.41
N LEU A 193 31.24 -9.26 -21.28
CA LEU A 193 30.10 -10.18 -21.29
C LEU A 193 29.95 -10.96 -19.97
N ASP A 194 31.03 -11.10 -19.19
CA ASP A 194 31.00 -11.70 -17.86
C ASP A 194 30.13 -10.95 -16.85
N TYR A 195 29.83 -9.66 -17.10
CA TYR A 195 28.90 -8.89 -16.26
C TYR A 195 27.44 -9.11 -16.63
N GLU A 196 27.16 -9.86 -17.70
CA GLU A 196 25.79 -10.16 -18.10
C GLU A 196 25.04 -10.92 -17.01
N GLY A 197 23.88 -10.39 -16.64
CA GLY A 197 23.04 -10.97 -15.61
C GLY A 197 23.61 -10.91 -14.19
N LYS A 198 24.73 -10.20 -13.98
CA LYS A 198 25.20 -9.89 -12.62
C LYS A 198 24.46 -8.72 -12.01
N GLU A 199 24.43 -8.70 -10.69
CA GLU A 199 23.67 -7.75 -9.88
C GLU A 199 24.58 -6.79 -9.12
N PHE A 200 24.10 -5.57 -8.96
CA PHE A 200 24.67 -4.57 -8.05
C PHE A 200 23.53 -3.75 -7.46
N TYR A 201 23.77 -2.98 -6.41
CA TYR A 201 22.75 -2.11 -5.85
C TYR A 201 23.07 -0.63 -6.07
N ILE A 202 22.01 0.18 -6.10
CA ILE A 202 22.07 1.64 -6.15
C ILE A 202 21.29 2.18 -4.98
N THR A 203 21.79 3.23 -4.35
CA THR A 203 21.08 3.94 -3.29
C THR A 203 20.32 5.14 -3.89
N LEU A 204 19.01 5.18 -3.65
CA LEU A 204 18.12 6.26 -4.04
C LEU A 204 17.69 7.04 -2.81
N THR A 205 17.71 8.37 -2.90
CA THR A 205 17.24 9.26 -1.84
C THR A 205 15.93 9.92 -2.23
N ILE A 206 14.85 9.61 -1.51
CA ILE A 206 13.52 10.18 -1.68
C ILE A 206 13.43 11.44 -0.81
N ASN A 207 13.12 12.58 -1.43
CA ASN A 207 12.90 13.87 -0.75
C ASN A 207 14.00 14.29 0.24
N LYS A 208 15.25 13.85 0.02
CA LYS A 208 16.43 14.11 0.87
C LYS A 208 16.38 13.50 2.28
N THR A 209 15.38 12.69 2.62
CA THR A 209 15.23 12.11 3.96
C THR A 209 15.30 10.59 3.96
N GLU A 210 14.59 9.94 3.05
CA GLU A 210 14.43 8.48 3.03
C GLU A 210 15.38 7.88 2.00
N THR A 211 16.15 6.89 2.40
CA THR A 211 17.11 6.21 1.52
C THR A 211 16.66 4.78 1.21
N VAL A 212 16.83 4.36 -0.03
CA VAL A 212 16.37 3.06 -0.55
C VAL A 212 17.46 2.41 -1.36
N LYS A 213 17.79 1.16 -1.05
CA LYS A 213 18.65 0.33 -1.89
C LYS A 213 17.80 -0.37 -2.94
N VAL A 214 18.13 -0.16 -4.21
CA VAL A 214 17.46 -0.78 -5.36
C VAL A 214 18.42 -1.76 -6.01
N ARG A 215 17.95 -2.98 -6.25
CA ARG A 215 18.69 -4.01 -6.98
C ARG A 215 18.71 -3.67 -8.46
N CYS A 216 19.89 -3.73 -9.05
CA CYS A 216 20.13 -3.47 -10.46
C CYS A 216 20.78 -4.69 -11.10
N LYS A 217 20.35 -5.02 -12.32
CA LYS A 217 20.87 -6.12 -13.11
C LYS A 217 21.37 -5.59 -14.44
N ILE A 218 22.57 -5.97 -14.83
CA ILE A 218 23.15 -5.57 -16.11
C ILE A 218 22.60 -6.46 -17.22
N HIS A 219 22.16 -5.82 -18.30
CA HIS A 219 21.81 -6.47 -19.55
C HIS A 219 22.53 -5.77 -20.69
N HIS A 220 23.27 -6.53 -21.48
CA HIS A 220 23.91 -6.03 -22.67
C HIS A 220 22.95 -6.11 -23.86
N ASP A 221 22.84 -5.00 -24.57
CA ASP A 221 21.97 -4.79 -25.72
C ASP A 221 22.83 -4.36 -26.92
N THR A 222 22.42 -4.73 -28.13
CA THR A 222 23.11 -4.37 -29.36
C THR A 222 22.11 -4.18 -30.50
N PHE A 223 22.44 -3.29 -31.41
CA PHE A 223 21.69 -3.12 -32.65
C PHE A 223 22.13 -4.11 -33.74
N ILE A 224 23.22 -4.86 -33.52
CA ILE A 224 23.78 -5.81 -34.48
C ILE A 224 23.19 -7.19 -34.20
N TYR A 225 22.34 -7.66 -35.12
CA TYR A 225 21.67 -8.97 -35.01
C TYR A 225 22.63 -10.15 -34.75
N SER A 226 23.84 -10.12 -35.32
CA SER A 226 24.81 -11.20 -35.14
C SER A 226 25.45 -11.26 -33.74
N LYS A 227 25.36 -10.17 -32.96
CA LYS A 227 25.89 -10.08 -31.60
C LYS A 227 24.78 -10.08 -30.54
N GLU A 228 23.54 -10.26 -30.95
CA GLU A 228 22.39 -10.29 -30.06
C GLU A 228 22.50 -11.49 -29.11
N LEU A 229 22.30 -11.22 -27.83
CA LEU A 229 22.29 -12.28 -26.82
C LEU A 229 21.01 -13.10 -26.94
N PRO A 230 21.05 -14.40 -26.58
CA PRO A 230 19.85 -15.22 -26.59
C PRO A 230 18.79 -14.61 -25.67
N LEU A 231 17.57 -14.45 -26.19
CA LEU A 231 16.45 -13.95 -25.41
C LEU A 231 16.13 -14.96 -24.31
N VAL A 232 16.55 -14.68 -23.08
CA VAL A 232 16.17 -15.46 -21.90
C VAL A 232 14.81 -14.94 -21.41
N PRO A 233 13.75 -15.74 -21.47
CA PRO A 233 12.45 -15.33 -20.97
C PRO A 233 12.55 -14.94 -19.50
N GLU A 234 11.98 -13.78 -19.16
CA GLU A 234 11.90 -13.32 -17.77
C GLU A 234 13.25 -13.26 -17.04
N TYR A 235 14.33 -12.92 -17.74
CA TYR A 235 15.68 -12.89 -17.16
C TYR A 235 15.80 -12.04 -15.88
N TRP A 236 14.96 -11.04 -15.67
CA TRP A 236 14.87 -10.25 -14.42
C TRP A 236 14.41 -11.06 -13.21
N LYS A 237 13.88 -12.27 -13.42
CA LYS A 237 13.48 -13.20 -12.37
C LYS A 237 14.64 -14.04 -11.86
N ILE A 238 15.62 -14.28 -12.71
CA ILE A 238 16.72 -15.19 -12.39
C ILE A 238 17.70 -14.44 -11.46
N PRO A 239 17.98 -14.95 -10.26
CA PRO A 239 18.95 -14.32 -9.38
C PRO A 239 20.33 -14.32 -10.02
N GLY A 240 20.94 -13.15 -10.10
CA GLY A 240 22.31 -12.99 -10.57
C GLY A 240 23.31 -13.11 -9.43
N LYS A 241 24.57 -13.35 -9.78
CA LYS A 241 25.69 -13.18 -8.85
C LYS A 241 25.99 -11.70 -8.69
N ALA A 242 26.43 -11.28 -7.51
CA ALA A 242 26.87 -9.91 -7.30
C ALA A 242 28.11 -9.61 -8.20
N ILE A 243 28.20 -8.38 -8.71
CA ILE A 243 29.38 -7.91 -9.43
C ILE A 243 30.58 -7.81 -8.48
N PHE A 244 30.32 -7.38 -7.25
CA PHE A 244 31.28 -7.33 -6.16
C PHE A 244 30.85 -8.35 -5.09
N GLU A 245 31.76 -9.22 -4.68
CA GLU A 245 31.47 -10.27 -3.68
C GLU A 245 31.04 -9.67 -2.33
N GLU A 246 31.58 -8.50 -1.97
CA GLU A 246 31.23 -7.73 -0.77
C GLU A 246 29.74 -7.34 -0.73
N ASP A 247 29.14 -7.08 -1.89
CA ASP A 247 27.76 -6.59 -1.99
C ASP A 247 26.73 -7.72 -1.97
N GLN A 248 27.18 -8.97 -2.01
CA GLN A 248 26.31 -10.13 -2.12
C GLN A 248 25.41 -10.29 -0.88
N GLU A 249 25.95 -10.09 0.31
CA GLU A 249 25.18 -10.14 1.56
C GLU A 249 24.06 -9.09 1.57
N ILE A 250 24.34 -7.89 1.08
CA ILE A 250 23.37 -6.81 0.98
C ILE A 250 22.30 -7.17 -0.04
N LEU A 251 22.68 -7.66 -1.22
CA LEU A 251 21.76 -8.05 -2.29
C LEU A 251 20.83 -9.19 -1.87
N ASP A 252 21.34 -10.19 -1.16
CA ASP A 252 20.56 -11.32 -0.64
C ASP A 252 19.55 -10.88 0.43
N SER A 253 19.87 -9.86 1.22
CA SER A 253 18.94 -9.29 2.20
C SER A 253 17.77 -8.50 1.57
N LEU A 254 17.90 -8.06 0.31
CA LEU A 254 16.90 -7.23 -0.34
C LEU A 254 15.67 -8.05 -0.77
N PRO A 255 14.46 -7.53 -0.53
CA PRO A 255 13.23 -8.23 -0.86
C PRO A 255 13.07 -8.31 -2.38
N ARG A 256 12.61 -9.46 -2.86
CA ARG A 256 12.42 -9.70 -4.28
C ARG A 256 10.98 -9.38 -4.72
N PRO A 257 10.71 -9.23 -6.03
CA PRO A 257 9.36 -8.98 -6.50
C PRO A 257 8.45 -10.19 -6.17
N LYS A 258 7.16 -9.91 -5.94
CA LYS A 258 6.19 -10.83 -5.28
C LYS A 258 5.95 -12.16 -6.00
N TRP A 259 6.38 -12.30 -7.25
CA TRP A 259 6.15 -13.52 -8.02
C TRP A 259 6.98 -14.72 -7.50
N GLU A 260 8.01 -14.48 -6.68
CA GLU A 260 8.77 -15.56 -6.01
C GLU A 260 8.04 -16.18 -4.82
N ASP A 261 7.19 -15.43 -4.11
CA ASP A 261 6.38 -15.95 -2.99
C ASP A 261 5.44 -17.10 -3.44
N THR A 262 5.21 -17.22 -4.75
CA THR A 262 4.44 -18.30 -5.39
C THR A 262 5.27 -19.50 -5.84
N MET A 263 6.61 -19.39 -5.90
CA MET A 263 7.52 -20.45 -6.35
C MET A 263 8.14 -21.23 -5.17
N THR A 264 8.15 -20.66 -3.96
CA THR A 264 8.65 -21.29 -2.73
C THR A 264 7.60 -22.19 -2.04
N VAL A 265 6.84 -22.95 -2.83
CA VAL A 265 5.96 -24.01 -2.34
C VAL A 265 6.15 -25.27 -3.19
N LYS A 266 6.69 -26.30 -2.51
CA LYS A 266 6.94 -27.70 -2.92
C LYS A 266 8.32 -28.00 -3.50
N ASP A 267 9.26 -28.22 -2.58
CA ASP A 267 9.90 -29.55 -2.52
C ASP A 267 9.06 -30.44 -1.59
#